data_AF-A0A1G1YL66-F1
#
_entry.id   AF-A0A1G1YL66-F1
#
_cell.length_a   1.000
_cell.length_b   1.000
_cell.length_c   1.000
_cell.angle_alpha   90.00
_cell.angle_beta   90.00
_cell.angle_gamma   90.00
#
_symmetry.space_group_name_H-M   'P 1'
#
loop_
_entity.id
_entity.type
_entity.pdbx_description
1 polymer ?
#
loop_
_entity_poly.entity_id
_entity_poly.type
_entity_poly.pdbx_seq_one_letter_code
_entity_poly.pdbx_strand_id
1 'polypeptide(L)'
;MEKFKVNSKVLAVISITAVIFGSWLIFSSPGRRAEKSLIVAKQLVASEVKELKQFNSNFQVTLNWYKQEYTLPITVLLSSCQEKSVQAESEIKAAENAGSSKEKRAHADKAKDLIKTVSDDLVQAQNQLVAFEKMTADARQELAQVKVLIPDAISYQALAEKRLTNEGPDYLSKYTAFNEKILIQAKNDLAEIVMECQDASNLLPVESNLERLGDPSTAMELLKTAKENLTAVESAVDEVMKNFNFYRAATDKAGVTIDSSQQKIAIASDYLNGLVAKGPFKPAKSLKTAFKSIVQAEKILAEASVVLGRLTAENKYDFPLAYGDALKALDLADKAIQEANCQVALFTEATKGLGGLRLIIADLEKRISNSKSYQNKLHNHAQNTWSAVANNASMANQNYYQAKDYLAKAEYLISIDQAYETAIIEMQSGLQFLDQGQSLILALVQLAESLESYRLNWPDIERQAENAVSDEESNITDYGDYSPSAKSDFDSANDCLSSARFLANNQEYQLATQKAEEAINLADGTGNRALRAYRTHQESQNSANDFSNTFDSGSLNSSNDSGWNNNNSFSDSSNSISSSDSYGYGGSSSSSSDGDGYGSSSSGSDGYGY
;
A
#
# COMPACT_ATOMS: atom_id res chain seq x y z
N MET A 1 20.10 32.57 47.78
CA MET A 1 20.52 33.36 46.59
C MET A 1 20.27 34.87 46.67
N GLU A 2 19.44 35.43 47.58
CA GLU A 2 19.18 36.89 47.56
C GLU A 2 20.33 37.79 48.04
N LYS A 3 21.32 37.26 48.78
CA LYS A 3 22.37 38.06 49.46
C LYS A 3 23.36 38.78 48.52
N PHE A 4 23.50 38.35 47.26
CA PHE A 4 24.47 38.89 46.29
C PHE A 4 23.87 39.18 44.91
N LYS A 5 22.60 39.66 44.84
CA LYS A 5 22.05 40.19 43.59
C LYS A 5 22.95 41.33 43.08
N VAL A 6 23.39 41.25 41.82
CA VAL A 6 24.25 42.24 41.15
C VAL A 6 23.69 43.63 41.39
N ASN A 7 24.40 44.42 42.21
CA ASN A 7 23.98 45.77 42.55
C ASN A 7 24.38 46.70 41.41
N SER A 8 23.71 46.58 40.26
CA SER A 8 23.89 47.45 39.08
C SER A 8 23.74 48.94 39.43
N LYS A 9 23.12 49.24 40.57
CA LYS A 9 23.12 50.54 41.24
C LYS A 9 24.52 51.08 41.55
N VAL A 10 25.58 50.28 41.74
CA VAL A 10 26.94 50.79 42.01
C VAL A 10 27.53 51.39 40.74
N LEU A 11 27.61 50.62 39.64
CA LEU A 11 28.00 51.14 38.32
C LEU A 11 27.07 52.26 37.85
N ALA A 12 25.76 52.18 38.13
CA ALA A 12 24.84 53.26 37.83
C ALA A 12 25.03 54.50 38.73
N VAL A 13 25.39 54.37 40.02
CA VAL A 13 25.69 55.51 40.91
C VAL A 13 27.03 56.14 40.56
N ILE A 14 28.05 55.35 40.22
CA ILE A 14 29.32 55.85 39.68
C ILE A 14 29.04 56.62 38.38
N SER A 15 28.25 56.05 37.46
CA SER A 15 27.90 56.70 36.19
C SER A 15 27.03 57.95 36.37
N ILE A 16 25.98 57.90 37.18
CA ILE A 16 25.05 59.00 37.44
C ILE A 16 25.76 60.12 38.23
N THR A 17 26.58 59.79 39.23
CA THR A 17 27.38 60.78 39.96
C THR A 17 28.45 61.39 39.05
N ALA A 18 29.16 60.59 38.25
CA ALA A 18 30.14 61.09 37.29
C ALA A 18 29.52 61.95 36.18
N VAL A 19 28.31 61.63 35.69
CA VAL A 19 27.62 62.41 34.66
C VAL A 19 26.99 63.69 35.24
N ILE A 20 26.27 63.59 36.37
CA ILE A 20 25.64 64.76 37.02
C ILE A 20 26.74 65.73 37.47
N PHE A 21 27.75 65.28 38.24
CA PHE A 21 28.82 66.16 38.68
C PHE A 21 29.81 66.51 37.56
N GLY A 22 30.03 65.64 36.57
CA GLY A 22 30.88 65.94 35.40
C GLY A 22 30.34 67.09 34.57
N SER A 23 29.06 67.02 34.20
CA SER A 23 28.35 68.13 33.53
C SER A 23 28.37 69.41 34.38
N TRP A 24 28.23 69.28 35.70
CA TRP A 24 28.31 70.41 36.63
C TRP A 24 29.73 70.91 36.97
N LEU A 25 30.78 70.18 36.60
CA LEU A 25 32.18 70.60 36.76
C LEU A 25 32.59 71.55 35.64
N ILE A 26 32.11 71.33 34.41
CA ILE A 26 32.47 72.10 33.20
C ILE A 26 32.22 73.61 33.35
N PHE A 27 31.16 74.02 34.06
CA PHE A 27 30.73 75.42 34.20
C PHE A 27 31.12 76.10 35.53
N SER A 28 31.94 75.48 36.39
CA SER A 28 32.31 76.05 37.69
C SER A 28 33.72 76.67 37.71
N SER A 29 33.98 77.62 38.61
CA SER A 29 35.32 78.21 38.81
C SER A 29 36.31 77.19 39.39
N PRO A 30 37.64 77.36 39.23
CA PRO A 30 38.63 76.34 39.63
C PRO A 30 38.51 75.87 41.09
N GLY A 31 38.29 76.79 42.05
CA GLY A 31 38.06 76.42 43.45
C GLY A 31 36.77 75.61 43.65
N ARG A 32 35.66 76.01 43.01
CA ARG A 32 34.40 75.24 43.05
C ARG A 32 34.52 73.86 42.36
N ARG A 33 35.42 73.69 41.38
CA ARG A 33 35.73 72.38 40.80
C ARG A 33 36.48 71.48 41.79
N ALA A 34 37.49 72.01 42.48
CA ALA A 34 38.26 71.25 43.46
C ALA A 34 37.39 70.75 44.62
N GLU A 35 36.51 71.60 45.16
CA GLU A 35 35.61 71.22 46.25
C GLU A 35 34.59 70.16 45.82
N LYS A 36 33.99 70.30 44.62
CA LYS A 36 33.13 69.26 44.03
C LYS A 36 33.89 67.93 43.82
N SER A 37 35.14 67.99 43.37
CA SER A 37 35.98 66.80 43.19
C SER A 37 36.18 66.05 44.50
N LEU A 38 36.45 66.79 45.58
CA LEU A 38 36.63 66.25 46.93
C LEU A 38 35.33 65.67 47.51
N ILE A 39 34.18 66.32 47.30
CA ILE A 39 32.88 65.79 47.75
C ILE A 39 32.57 64.45 47.07
N VAL A 40 32.75 64.37 45.75
CA VAL A 40 32.54 63.11 45.00
C VAL A 40 33.53 62.03 45.43
N ALA A 41 34.82 62.38 45.60
CA ALA A 41 35.83 61.44 46.08
C ALA A 41 35.50 60.89 47.48
N LYS A 42 35.09 61.76 48.43
CA LYS A 42 34.63 61.34 49.77
C LYS A 42 33.46 60.38 49.72
N GLN A 43 32.46 60.65 48.87
CA GLN A 43 31.28 59.79 48.73
C GLN A 43 31.62 58.41 48.14
N LEU A 44 32.50 58.38 47.13
CA LEU A 44 32.98 57.12 46.55
C LEU A 44 33.82 56.31 47.55
N VAL A 45 34.80 56.93 48.22
CA VAL A 45 35.60 56.27 49.28
C VAL A 45 34.68 55.68 50.36
N ALA A 46 33.73 56.45 50.88
CA ALA A 46 32.83 55.99 51.94
C ALA A 46 31.87 54.87 51.49
N SER A 47 31.52 54.80 50.19
CA SER A 47 30.70 53.73 49.63
C SER A 47 31.50 52.44 49.47
N GLU A 48 32.61 52.48 48.74
CA GLU A 48 33.41 51.28 48.44
C GLU A 48 34.08 50.70 49.70
N VAL A 49 34.50 51.55 50.66
CA VAL A 49 34.97 51.08 52.00
C VAL A 49 33.88 50.33 52.77
N LYS A 50 32.61 50.72 52.61
CA LYS A 50 31.48 50.04 53.25
C LYS A 50 31.19 48.71 52.57
N GLU A 51 31.20 48.67 51.23
CA GLU A 51 30.98 47.43 50.48
C GLU A 51 32.13 46.44 50.68
N LEU A 52 33.39 46.88 50.72
CA LEU A 52 34.55 46.08 51.12
C LEU A 52 34.40 45.45 52.50
N LYS A 53 33.99 46.24 53.51
CA LYS A 53 33.77 45.74 54.88
C LYS A 53 32.64 44.71 54.93
N GLN A 54 31.57 44.90 54.16
CA GLN A 54 30.46 43.96 54.07
C GLN A 54 30.84 42.67 53.33
N PHE A 55 31.58 42.76 52.21
CA PHE A 55 32.07 41.59 51.47
C PHE A 55 33.04 40.78 52.33
N ASN A 56 34.05 41.42 52.93
CA ASN A 56 35.03 40.75 53.79
C ASN A 56 34.33 40.06 54.97
N SER A 57 33.40 40.73 55.67
CA SER A 57 32.64 40.13 56.78
C SER A 57 31.87 38.86 56.38
N ASN A 58 31.32 38.81 55.16
CA ASN A 58 30.69 37.60 54.63
C ASN A 58 31.74 36.53 54.25
N PHE A 59 32.83 36.92 53.59
CA PHE A 59 33.86 36.01 53.11
C PHE A 59 34.70 35.37 54.23
N GLN A 60 34.88 36.06 55.37
CA GLN A 60 35.50 35.48 56.58
C GLN A 60 34.73 34.26 57.11
N VAL A 61 33.43 34.14 56.83
CA VAL A 61 32.68 32.90 57.12
C VAL A 61 33.13 31.79 56.19
N THR A 62 33.16 32.06 54.87
CA THR A 62 33.59 31.13 53.80
C THR A 62 35.00 30.58 54.01
N LEU A 63 35.93 31.37 54.56
CA LEU A 63 37.32 30.96 54.83
C LEU A 63 37.45 29.66 55.66
N ASN A 64 36.52 29.41 56.59
CA ASN A 64 36.63 28.29 57.53
C ASN A 64 36.18 26.94 56.94
N TRP A 65 35.56 26.93 55.76
CA TRP A 65 34.89 25.74 55.21
C TRP A 65 35.60 25.09 54.03
N TYR A 66 36.63 25.73 53.44
CA TYR A 66 37.19 25.32 52.14
C TYR A 66 38.72 25.42 52.08
N LYS A 67 39.34 24.63 51.19
CA LYS A 67 40.80 24.64 50.99
C LYS A 67 41.33 26.04 50.61
N GLN A 68 42.56 26.32 51.04
CA GLN A 68 43.24 27.61 50.80
C GLN A 68 43.38 27.97 49.32
N GLU A 69 43.46 26.98 48.42
CA GLU A 69 43.57 27.20 46.96
C GLU A 69 42.37 27.98 46.39
N TYR A 70 41.16 27.77 46.93
CA TYR A 70 39.95 28.49 46.52
C TYR A 70 39.83 29.88 47.17
N THR A 71 40.38 30.06 48.37
CA THR A 71 40.17 31.26 49.19
C THR A 71 41.32 32.27 49.14
N LEU A 72 42.55 31.82 48.84
CA LEU A 72 43.74 32.66 48.74
C LEU A 72 43.64 33.72 47.63
N PRO A 73 43.15 33.45 46.40
CA PRO A 73 43.04 34.48 45.35
C PRO A 73 42.15 35.65 45.79
N ILE A 74 40.99 35.34 46.39
CA ILE A 74 40.05 36.32 46.93
C ILE A 74 40.68 37.07 48.12
N THR A 75 41.40 36.37 49.00
CA THR A 75 42.09 36.99 50.15
C THR A 75 43.17 37.98 49.72
N VAL A 76 43.92 37.69 48.65
CA VAL A 76 44.94 38.60 48.08
C VAL A 76 44.27 39.85 47.50
N LEU A 77 43.18 39.70 46.74
CA LEU A 77 42.41 40.83 46.22
C LEU A 77 41.84 41.71 47.35
N LEU A 78 41.23 41.11 48.38
CA LEU A 78 40.70 41.85 49.53
C LEU A 78 41.79 42.55 50.35
N SER A 79 42.98 41.97 50.46
CA SER A 79 44.13 42.62 51.10
C SER A 79 44.57 43.85 50.31
N SER A 80 44.62 43.75 48.98
CA SER A 80 44.92 44.89 48.10
C SER A 80 43.84 45.97 48.17
N CYS A 81 42.56 45.59 48.20
CA CYS A 81 41.43 46.50 48.41
C CYS A 81 41.58 47.27 49.73
N GLN A 82 41.91 46.57 50.82
CA GLN A 82 42.05 47.15 52.16
C GLN A 82 43.23 48.12 52.26
N GLU A 83 44.35 47.83 51.59
CA GLU A 83 45.49 48.75 51.52
C GLU A 83 45.14 49.99 50.70
N LYS A 84 44.67 49.80 49.45
CA LYS A 84 44.28 50.89 48.54
C LYS A 84 43.19 51.78 49.12
N SER A 85 42.26 51.23 49.91
CA SER A 85 41.22 52.01 50.58
C SER A 85 41.78 52.91 51.69
N VAL A 86 42.77 52.44 52.46
CA VAL A 86 43.46 53.25 53.48
C VAL A 86 44.31 54.35 52.82
N GLN A 87 44.97 54.03 51.71
CA GLN A 87 45.68 55.03 50.89
C GLN A 87 44.69 56.10 50.36
N ALA A 88 43.51 55.71 49.88
CA ALA A 88 42.48 56.63 49.42
C ALA A 88 41.90 57.51 50.55
N GLU A 89 41.60 56.94 51.73
CA GLU A 89 41.22 57.72 52.91
C GLU A 89 42.31 58.73 53.33
N SER A 90 43.59 58.40 53.12
CA SER A 90 44.72 59.31 53.38
C SER A 90 44.79 60.44 52.33
N GLU A 91 44.64 60.12 51.05
CA GLU A 91 44.58 61.13 49.97
C GLU A 91 43.35 62.05 50.10
N ILE A 92 42.21 61.58 50.63
CA ILE A 92 41.09 62.44 51.04
C ILE A 92 41.51 63.44 52.13
N LYS A 93 42.18 62.97 53.20
CA LYS A 93 42.65 63.85 54.29
C LYS A 93 43.72 64.84 53.80
N ALA A 94 44.57 64.44 52.86
CA ALA A 94 45.49 65.35 52.18
C ALA A 94 44.74 66.41 51.35
N ALA A 95 43.71 66.01 50.60
CA ALA A 95 42.87 66.93 49.83
C ALA A 95 42.09 67.91 50.71
N GLU A 96 41.63 67.51 51.89
CA GLU A 96 40.97 68.40 52.87
C GLU A 96 41.90 69.51 53.36
N ASN A 97 43.16 69.18 53.65
CA ASN A 97 44.16 70.08 54.21
C ASN A 97 45.01 70.83 53.15
N ALA A 98 44.76 70.60 51.86
CA ALA A 98 45.55 71.17 50.78
C ALA A 98 45.37 72.69 50.61
N GLY A 99 46.49 73.42 50.60
CA GLY A 99 46.53 74.89 50.57
C GLY A 99 46.06 75.52 49.24
N SER A 100 46.15 74.81 48.11
CA SER A 100 45.63 75.28 46.83
C SER A 100 44.55 74.38 46.22
N SER A 101 43.71 74.97 45.37
CA SER A 101 42.70 74.23 44.60
C SER A 101 43.32 73.24 43.59
N LYS A 102 44.61 73.39 43.23
CA LYS A 102 45.32 72.46 42.35
C LYS A 102 45.70 71.19 43.10
N GLU A 103 46.25 71.33 44.31
CA GLU A 103 46.61 70.21 45.18
C GLU A 103 45.36 69.48 45.70
N LYS A 104 44.34 70.21 46.20
CA LYS A 104 43.05 69.63 46.60
C LYS A 104 42.45 68.75 45.49
N ARG A 105 42.55 69.21 44.24
CA ARG A 105 42.10 68.41 43.08
C ARG A 105 43.01 67.22 42.81
N ALA A 106 44.33 67.38 42.81
CA ALA A 106 45.27 66.28 42.52
C ALA A 106 45.12 65.12 43.52
N HIS A 107 45.00 65.44 44.82
CA HIS A 107 44.74 64.45 45.86
C HIS A 107 43.34 63.83 45.74
N ALA A 108 42.30 64.62 45.45
CA ALA A 108 40.94 64.10 45.25
C ALA A 108 40.78 63.25 43.97
N ASP A 109 41.55 63.51 42.91
CA ASP A 109 41.52 62.72 41.68
C ASP A 109 42.33 61.41 41.87
N LYS A 110 43.51 61.43 42.53
CA LYS A 110 44.21 60.22 42.98
C LYS A 110 43.36 59.30 43.86
N ALA A 111 42.62 59.87 44.82
CA ALA A 111 41.74 59.10 45.71
C ALA A 111 40.66 58.33 44.92
N LYS A 112 40.19 58.87 43.78
CA LYS A 112 39.27 58.17 42.89
C LYS A 112 39.96 57.07 42.09
N ASP A 113 41.18 57.30 41.61
CA ASP A 113 41.92 56.27 40.86
C ASP A 113 42.19 55.04 41.76
N LEU A 114 42.62 55.27 43.01
CA LEU A 114 42.77 54.22 44.02
C LEU A 114 41.45 53.49 44.30
N ILE A 115 40.34 54.22 44.51
CA ILE A 115 39.03 53.62 44.76
C ILE A 115 38.47 52.89 43.52
N LYS A 116 38.77 53.36 42.31
CA LYS A 116 38.43 52.62 41.09
C LYS A 116 39.13 51.27 41.10
N THR A 117 40.42 51.22 41.46
CA THR A 117 41.14 49.95 41.60
C THR A 117 40.55 49.07 42.72
N VAL A 118 40.11 49.64 43.86
CA VAL A 118 39.37 48.89 44.89
C VAL A 118 38.09 48.27 44.33
N SER A 119 37.33 49.00 43.52
CA SER A 119 36.09 48.52 42.90
C SER A 119 36.35 47.45 41.82
N ASP A 120 37.37 47.65 40.97
CA ASP A 120 37.81 46.68 39.96
C ASP A 120 38.29 45.36 40.65
N ASP A 121 39.10 45.45 41.70
CA ASP A 121 39.57 44.31 42.52
C ASP A 121 38.40 43.60 43.24
N LEU A 122 37.44 44.35 43.80
CA LEU A 122 36.24 43.83 44.46
C LEU A 122 35.34 43.06 43.49
N VAL A 123 35.14 43.58 42.28
CA VAL A 123 34.38 42.89 41.23
C VAL A 123 35.10 41.59 40.83
N GLN A 124 36.43 41.58 40.74
CA GLN A 124 37.19 40.37 40.49
C GLN A 124 37.04 39.35 41.64
N ALA A 125 37.11 39.80 42.90
CA ALA A 125 36.91 38.97 44.09
C ALA A 125 35.50 38.38 44.16
N GLN A 126 34.47 39.16 43.82
CA GLN A 126 33.09 38.69 43.74
C GLN A 126 32.89 37.68 42.60
N ASN A 127 33.48 37.91 41.43
CA ASN A 127 33.39 36.97 40.31
C ASN A 127 34.06 35.63 40.63
N GLN A 128 35.20 35.64 41.33
CA GLN A 128 35.84 34.42 41.83
C GLN A 128 34.97 33.69 42.84
N LEU A 129 34.37 34.40 43.81
CA LEU A 129 33.46 33.82 44.79
C LEU A 129 32.23 33.20 44.11
N VAL A 130 31.61 33.87 43.15
CA VAL A 130 30.43 33.37 42.42
C VAL A 130 30.76 32.14 41.56
N ALA A 131 31.93 32.11 40.90
CA ALA A 131 32.37 30.93 40.15
C ALA A 131 32.57 29.71 41.06
N PHE A 132 33.15 29.93 42.24
CA PHE A 132 33.34 28.90 43.27
C PHE A 132 32.02 28.44 43.92
N GLU A 133 31.11 29.36 44.25
CA GLU A 133 29.76 29.05 44.75
C GLU A 133 28.98 28.21 43.73
N LYS A 134 29.07 28.56 42.44
CA LYS A 134 28.46 27.78 41.35
C LYS A 134 29.05 26.37 41.29
N MET A 135 30.38 26.24 41.28
CA MET A 135 31.06 24.94 41.24
C MET A 135 30.64 24.02 42.40
N THR A 136 30.45 24.60 43.59
CA THR A 136 29.95 23.89 44.78
C THR A 136 28.47 23.50 44.65
N ALA A 137 27.64 24.35 44.03
CA ALA A 137 26.23 24.05 43.76
C ALA A 137 26.07 22.95 42.69
N ASP A 138 26.83 23.05 41.58
CA ASP A 138 26.86 22.06 40.50
C ASP A 138 27.27 20.68 41.05
N ALA A 139 28.32 20.60 41.86
CA ALA A 139 28.77 19.34 42.49
C ALA A 139 27.74 18.76 43.47
N ARG A 140 27.04 19.60 44.25
CA ARG A 140 25.93 19.16 45.12
C ARG A 140 24.71 18.67 44.32
N GLN A 141 24.44 19.26 43.16
CA GLN A 141 23.38 18.80 42.26
C GLN A 141 23.73 17.45 41.61
N GLU A 142 24.99 17.23 41.24
CA GLU A 142 25.45 15.95 40.69
C GLU A 142 25.44 14.84 41.76
N LEU A 143 25.88 15.15 42.99
CA LEU A 143 25.77 14.25 44.16
C LEU A 143 24.32 13.80 44.41
N ALA A 144 23.35 14.70 44.25
CA ALA A 144 21.94 14.39 44.40
C ALA A 144 21.41 13.48 43.27
N GLN A 145 21.87 13.67 42.03
CA GLN A 145 21.50 12.81 40.90
C GLN A 145 22.05 11.39 41.07
N VAL A 146 23.35 11.23 41.31
CA VAL A 146 23.98 9.90 41.41
C VAL A 146 23.40 9.11 42.61
N LYS A 147 23.15 9.78 43.75
CA LYS A 147 22.51 9.13 44.93
C LYS A 147 21.08 8.63 44.69
N VAL A 148 20.37 9.11 43.67
CA VAL A 148 19.03 8.60 43.31
C VAL A 148 19.12 7.31 42.48
N LEU A 149 20.19 7.11 41.71
CA LEU A 149 20.35 5.94 40.83
C LEU A 149 20.88 4.69 41.56
N ILE A 150 21.68 4.88 42.62
CA ILE A 150 22.31 3.77 43.38
C ILE A 150 21.28 2.73 43.90
N PRO A 151 20.13 3.10 44.51
CA PRO A 151 19.15 2.12 44.98
C PRO A 151 18.52 1.26 43.86
N ASP A 152 18.33 1.84 42.67
CA ASP A 152 17.79 1.14 41.51
C ASP A 152 18.82 0.17 40.92
N ALA A 153 20.08 0.60 40.81
CA ALA A 153 21.20 -0.26 40.40
C ALA A 153 21.40 -1.45 41.38
N ILE A 154 21.32 -1.22 42.70
CA ILE A 154 21.33 -2.28 43.73
C ILE A 154 20.18 -3.27 43.49
N SER A 155 18.99 -2.76 43.22
CA SER A 155 17.78 -3.57 43.02
C SER A 155 17.86 -4.41 41.74
N TYR A 156 18.46 -3.86 40.68
CA TYR A 156 18.64 -4.55 39.40
C TYR A 156 19.74 -5.63 39.47
N GLN A 157 20.87 -5.32 40.12
CA GLN A 157 21.91 -6.30 40.47
C GLN A 157 21.32 -7.47 41.29
N ALA A 158 20.55 -7.17 42.34
CA ALA A 158 19.93 -8.19 43.18
C ALA A 158 18.89 -9.05 42.42
N LEU A 159 18.20 -8.48 41.43
CA LEU A 159 17.31 -9.23 40.54
C LEU A 159 18.12 -10.21 39.66
N ALA A 160 19.26 -9.79 39.10
CA ALA A 160 20.11 -10.66 38.30
C ALA A 160 20.79 -11.76 39.13
N GLU A 161 21.27 -11.47 40.34
CA GLU A 161 21.77 -12.48 41.30
C GLU A 161 20.68 -13.51 41.65
N LYS A 162 19.44 -13.04 41.88
CA LYS A 162 18.30 -13.92 42.10
C LYS A 162 17.99 -14.79 40.87
N ARG A 163 18.11 -14.28 39.65
CA ARG A 163 17.92 -15.08 38.43
C ARG A 163 19.04 -16.08 38.21
N LEU A 164 20.30 -15.72 38.44
CA LEU A 164 21.44 -16.65 38.45
C LEU A 164 21.18 -17.85 39.39
N THR A 165 20.57 -17.60 40.54
CA THR A 165 20.26 -18.65 41.55
C THR A 165 19.07 -19.53 41.16
N ASN A 166 18.07 -19.00 40.45
CA ASN A 166 16.80 -19.70 40.16
C ASN A 166 16.67 -20.25 38.71
N GLU A 167 17.38 -19.65 37.75
CA GLU A 167 17.31 -19.97 36.31
C GLU A 167 18.62 -20.62 35.80
N GLY A 168 19.51 -21.03 36.72
CA GLY A 168 20.79 -21.68 36.44
C GLY A 168 20.82 -23.17 36.78
N PRO A 169 20.18 -24.06 36.00
CA PRO A 169 20.32 -25.51 36.17
C PRO A 169 21.74 -25.99 35.86
N ASP A 170 22.13 -27.13 36.42
CA ASP A 170 23.51 -27.66 36.34
C ASP A 170 24.10 -27.69 34.93
N TYR A 171 23.30 -27.99 33.89
CA TYR A 171 23.75 -28.05 32.50
C TYR A 171 24.16 -26.70 31.88
N LEU A 172 23.88 -25.58 32.56
CA LEU A 172 24.38 -24.24 32.21
C LEU A 172 25.58 -23.80 33.08
N SER A 173 26.17 -24.69 33.89
CA SER A 173 27.23 -24.38 34.89
C SER A 173 28.38 -23.46 34.41
N LYS A 174 28.81 -23.59 33.14
CA LYS A 174 29.87 -22.75 32.56
C LYS A 174 29.42 -21.33 32.27
N TYR A 175 28.14 -21.13 31.92
CA TYR A 175 27.54 -19.84 31.61
C TYR A 175 27.08 -19.13 32.87
N THR A 176 26.56 -19.87 33.85
CA THR A 176 26.31 -19.32 35.19
C THR A 176 27.63 -18.83 35.81
N ALA A 177 28.71 -19.61 35.75
CA ALA A 177 30.04 -19.18 36.22
C ALA A 177 30.72 -18.05 35.40
N PHE A 178 30.19 -17.71 34.22
CA PHE A 178 30.59 -16.51 33.46
C PHE A 178 29.78 -15.29 33.91
N ASN A 179 28.45 -15.40 33.89
CA ASN A 179 27.53 -14.36 34.38
C ASN A 179 27.80 -14.01 35.86
N GLU A 180 28.15 -15.00 36.69
CA GLU A 180 28.53 -14.82 38.09
C GLU A 180 29.76 -13.91 38.25
N LYS A 181 30.77 -14.02 37.37
CA LYS A 181 31.94 -13.12 37.40
C LYS A 181 31.56 -11.69 37.04
N ILE A 182 30.67 -11.52 36.05
CA ILE A 182 30.14 -10.20 35.68
C ILE A 182 29.38 -9.59 36.86
N LEU A 183 28.49 -10.35 37.50
CA LEU A 183 27.75 -9.89 38.66
C LEU A 183 28.65 -9.63 39.89
N ILE A 184 29.70 -10.43 40.13
CA ILE A 184 30.67 -10.17 41.20
C ILE A 184 31.43 -8.86 40.93
N GLN A 185 31.86 -8.61 39.69
CA GLN A 185 32.52 -7.35 39.34
C GLN A 185 31.57 -6.16 39.53
N ALA A 186 30.38 -6.22 38.94
CA ALA A 186 29.35 -5.18 39.06
C ALA A 186 28.98 -4.88 40.53
N LYS A 187 29.00 -5.89 41.41
CA LYS A 187 28.79 -5.75 42.85
C LYS A 187 29.95 -5.02 43.56
N ASN A 188 31.19 -5.26 43.13
CA ASN A 188 32.37 -4.55 43.64
C ASN A 188 32.38 -3.10 43.17
N ASP A 189 32.16 -2.87 41.88
CA ASP A 189 32.07 -1.54 41.26
C ASP A 189 30.98 -0.70 41.94
N LEU A 190 29.83 -1.30 42.24
CA LEU A 190 28.74 -0.63 42.97
C LEU A 190 29.10 -0.30 44.42
N ALA A 191 29.93 -1.11 45.09
CA ALA A 191 30.46 -0.75 46.40
C ALA A 191 31.47 0.41 46.32
N GLU A 192 32.27 0.49 45.26
CA GLU A 192 33.19 1.59 44.99
C GLU A 192 32.42 2.90 44.71
N ILE A 193 31.41 2.88 43.86
CA ILE A 193 30.48 4.00 43.59
C ILE A 193 29.88 4.57 44.89
N VAL A 194 29.51 3.71 45.85
CA VAL A 194 28.98 4.13 47.15
C VAL A 194 30.05 4.83 48.00
N MET A 195 31.31 4.37 47.97
CA MET A 195 32.43 5.02 48.63
C MET A 195 32.77 6.37 47.98
N GLU A 196 32.88 6.43 46.65
CA GLU A 196 33.10 7.67 45.88
C GLU A 196 32.03 8.72 46.18
N CYS A 197 30.75 8.31 46.20
CA CYS A 197 29.64 9.20 46.54
C CYS A 197 29.64 9.63 48.02
N GLN A 198 30.20 8.83 48.93
CA GLN A 198 30.37 9.23 50.33
C GLN A 198 31.52 10.21 50.49
N ASP A 199 32.66 10.01 49.83
CA ASP A 199 33.79 10.93 49.91
C ASP A 199 33.55 12.25 49.14
N ALA A 200 32.87 12.22 47.99
CA ALA A 200 32.35 13.44 47.38
C ALA A 200 31.39 14.19 48.32
N SER A 201 30.58 13.47 49.10
CA SER A 201 29.72 14.06 50.14
C SER A 201 30.52 14.60 51.34
N ASN A 202 31.68 14.02 51.65
CA ASN A 202 32.60 14.49 52.70
C ASN A 202 33.38 15.76 52.26
N LEU A 203 33.59 15.94 50.95
CA LEU A 203 34.27 17.08 50.34
C LEU A 203 33.34 18.27 50.02
N LEU A 204 32.02 18.11 50.21
CA LEU A 204 31.01 19.16 50.01
C LEU A 204 30.36 19.55 51.34
N PRO A 205 31.11 20.13 52.31
CA PRO A 205 30.66 20.33 53.67
C PRO A 205 29.37 21.16 53.75
N VAL A 206 28.51 20.80 54.72
CA VAL A 206 27.41 21.63 55.17
C VAL A 206 27.96 22.68 56.14
N GLU A 207 27.29 23.83 56.28
CA GLU A 207 27.66 25.02 57.10
C GLU A 207 27.73 24.74 58.64
N SER A 208 27.91 23.49 59.05
CA SER A 208 27.93 22.99 60.42
C SER A 208 29.03 21.96 60.73
N ASN A 209 29.78 21.46 59.73
CA ASN A 209 30.89 20.51 59.97
C ASN A 209 32.25 21.09 59.54
N LEU A 210 33.10 21.42 60.52
CA LEU A 210 34.44 22.01 60.34
C LEU A 210 35.57 20.96 60.32
N GLU A 211 35.28 19.67 60.43
CA GLU A 211 36.30 18.61 60.54
C GLU A 211 37.07 18.36 59.23
N ARG A 212 36.55 18.81 58.08
CA ARG A 212 37.18 18.70 56.76
C ARG A 212 36.97 19.98 55.96
N LEU A 213 38.03 20.48 55.33
CA LEU A 213 37.95 21.58 54.37
C LEU A 213 37.41 21.06 53.03
N GLY A 214 36.37 21.69 52.52
CA GLY A 214 35.69 21.31 51.29
C GLY A 214 36.54 21.52 50.04
N ASP A 215 36.27 20.68 49.04
CA ASP A 215 36.90 20.66 47.73
C ASP A 215 35.88 20.23 46.65
N PRO A 216 35.20 21.20 46.01
CA PRO A 216 34.19 20.88 44.99
C PRO A 216 34.79 20.33 43.69
N SER A 217 36.11 20.46 43.45
CA SER A 217 36.75 19.90 42.25
C SER A 217 36.93 18.40 42.37
N THR A 218 37.59 17.94 43.44
CA THR A 218 37.73 16.49 43.68
C THR A 218 36.37 15.83 43.93
N ALA A 219 35.41 16.53 44.55
CA ALA A 219 34.04 16.02 44.66
C ALA A 219 33.37 15.81 43.29
N MET A 220 33.49 16.75 42.35
CA MET A 220 32.95 16.62 41.00
C MET A 220 33.64 15.51 40.19
N GLU A 221 34.96 15.35 40.36
CA GLU A 221 35.75 14.29 39.70
C GLU A 221 35.29 12.89 40.16
N LEU A 222 35.19 12.67 41.48
CA LEU A 222 34.65 11.43 42.05
C LEU A 222 33.21 11.14 41.57
N LEU A 223 32.36 12.16 41.49
CA LEU A 223 30.98 12.00 41.04
C LEU A 223 30.85 11.65 39.54
N LYS A 224 31.77 12.17 38.72
CA LYS A 224 31.86 11.80 37.31
C LYS A 224 32.28 10.34 37.15
N THR A 225 33.31 9.90 37.88
CA THR A 225 33.78 8.50 37.89
C THR A 225 32.67 7.56 38.38
N ALA A 226 32.02 7.88 39.50
CA ALA A 226 30.90 7.11 40.04
C ALA A 226 29.73 6.96 39.05
N LYS A 227 29.45 7.98 38.22
CA LYS A 227 28.40 7.97 37.20
C LYS A 227 28.77 7.15 35.96
N GLU A 228 30.04 7.22 35.54
CA GLU A 228 30.58 6.40 34.44
C GLU A 228 30.62 4.92 34.85
N ASN A 229 31.05 4.61 36.08
CA ASN A 229 31.00 3.29 36.68
C ASN A 229 29.55 2.77 36.81
N LEU A 230 28.60 3.59 37.26
CA LEU A 230 27.20 3.17 37.39
C LEU A 230 26.58 2.79 36.03
N THR A 231 26.92 3.52 34.97
CA THR A 231 26.51 3.20 33.59
C THR A 231 27.09 1.86 33.11
N ALA A 232 28.32 1.53 33.52
CA ALA A 232 28.96 0.25 33.23
C ALA A 232 28.30 -0.91 34.01
N VAL A 233 28.00 -0.71 35.30
CA VAL A 233 27.26 -1.66 36.15
C VAL A 233 25.88 -1.97 35.56
N GLU A 234 25.10 -0.94 35.20
CA GLU A 234 23.80 -1.13 34.54
C GLU A 234 23.95 -1.97 33.27
N SER A 235 24.89 -1.62 32.39
CA SER A 235 25.15 -2.34 31.14
C SER A 235 25.52 -3.81 31.34
N ALA A 236 26.36 -4.09 32.33
CA ALA A 236 26.81 -5.44 32.69
C ALA A 236 25.67 -6.32 33.24
N VAL A 237 24.82 -5.77 34.11
CA VAL A 237 23.62 -6.44 34.61
C VAL A 237 22.63 -6.68 33.47
N ASP A 238 22.47 -5.72 32.56
CA ASP A 238 21.57 -5.81 31.41
C ASP A 238 22.00 -6.89 30.40
N GLU A 239 23.31 -7.11 30.21
CA GLU A 239 23.84 -8.24 29.44
C GLU A 239 23.48 -9.59 30.09
N VAL A 240 23.73 -9.74 31.38
CA VAL A 240 23.39 -10.96 32.14
C VAL A 240 21.88 -11.25 32.09
N MET A 241 21.05 -10.22 32.19
CA MET A 241 19.59 -10.34 32.07
C MET A 241 19.13 -10.78 30.68
N LYS A 242 19.79 -10.28 29.60
CA LYS A 242 19.55 -10.72 28.22
C LYS A 242 19.97 -12.18 28.00
N ASN A 243 21.12 -12.58 28.56
CA ASN A 243 21.61 -13.96 28.48
C ASN A 243 20.61 -14.95 29.09
N PHE A 244 20.10 -14.69 30.30
CA PHE A 244 19.05 -15.54 30.90
C PHE A 244 17.75 -15.57 30.10
N ASN A 245 17.31 -14.43 29.54
CA ASN A 245 16.13 -14.38 28.67
C ASN A 245 16.31 -15.24 27.41
N PHE A 246 17.50 -15.23 26.80
CA PHE A 246 17.84 -16.08 25.66
C PHE A 246 17.82 -17.56 26.04
N TYR A 247 18.50 -17.97 27.11
CA TYR A 247 18.54 -19.39 27.52
C TYR A 247 17.15 -19.95 27.82
N ARG A 248 16.31 -19.20 28.54
CA ARG A 248 14.93 -19.62 28.81
C ARG A 248 14.11 -19.75 27.54
N ALA A 249 14.17 -18.75 26.65
CA ALA A 249 13.46 -18.79 25.37
C ALA A 249 13.93 -19.91 24.43
N ALA A 250 15.19 -20.35 24.57
CA ALA A 250 15.74 -21.49 23.85
C ALA A 250 15.21 -22.83 24.39
N THR A 251 15.29 -23.03 25.72
CA THR A 251 14.81 -24.25 26.38
C THR A 251 13.30 -24.46 26.19
N ASP A 252 12.49 -23.41 26.41
CA ASP A 252 11.03 -23.48 26.34
C ASP A 252 10.50 -23.78 24.91
N LYS A 253 11.29 -23.48 23.85
CA LYS A 253 10.85 -23.60 22.44
C LYS A 253 11.47 -24.77 21.68
N ALA A 254 12.59 -25.33 22.13
CA ALA A 254 13.30 -26.39 21.42
C ALA A 254 12.40 -27.60 21.08
N GLY A 255 11.76 -28.21 22.09
CA GLY A 255 10.90 -29.39 21.90
C GLY A 255 9.72 -29.13 20.97
N VAL A 256 8.96 -28.07 21.22
CA VAL A 256 7.79 -27.68 20.41
C VAL A 256 8.15 -27.47 18.93
N THR A 257 9.37 -26.98 18.65
CA THR A 257 9.83 -26.73 17.28
C THR A 257 10.25 -28.03 16.57
N ILE A 258 10.90 -28.97 17.29
CA ILE A 258 11.17 -30.32 16.79
C ILE A 258 9.87 -31.03 16.45
N ASP A 259 8.92 -31.10 17.40
CA ASP A 259 7.63 -31.79 17.21
C ASP A 259 6.85 -31.21 16.03
N SER A 260 6.86 -29.87 15.88
CA SER A 260 6.21 -29.18 14.76
C SER A 260 6.82 -29.55 13.41
N SER A 261 8.16 -29.49 13.25
CA SER A 261 8.79 -29.86 11.99
C SER A 261 8.74 -31.38 11.73
N GLN A 262 8.71 -32.22 12.77
CA GLN A 262 8.47 -33.66 12.60
C GLN A 262 7.06 -33.96 12.06
N GLN A 263 6.04 -33.25 12.53
CA GLN A 263 4.69 -33.34 11.98
C GLN A 263 4.62 -32.84 10.53
N LYS A 264 5.27 -31.72 10.17
CA LYS A 264 5.35 -31.24 8.77
C LYS A 264 5.95 -32.30 7.84
N ILE A 265 7.05 -32.93 8.26
CA ILE A 265 7.73 -34.00 7.52
C ILE A 265 6.81 -35.20 7.34
N ALA A 266 6.17 -35.68 8.42
CA ALA A 266 5.26 -36.81 8.37
C ALA A 266 4.09 -36.55 7.39
N ILE A 267 3.44 -35.39 7.48
CA ILE A 267 2.34 -34.99 6.59
C ILE A 267 2.79 -34.94 5.12
N ALA A 268 3.96 -34.36 4.84
CA ALA A 268 4.48 -34.30 3.47
C ALA A 268 4.87 -35.68 2.92
N SER A 269 5.48 -36.54 3.76
CA SER A 269 5.85 -37.92 3.43
C SER A 269 4.62 -38.78 3.16
N ASP A 270 3.61 -38.74 4.03
CA ASP A 270 2.33 -39.45 3.85
C ASP A 270 1.59 -39.01 2.58
N TYR A 271 1.62 -37.71 2.26
CA TYR A 271 1.02 -37.19 1.03
C TYR A 271 1.77 -37.67 -0.23
N LEU A 272 3.10 -37.63 -0.23
CA LEU A 272 3.96 -38.18 -1.28
C LEU A 272 3.72 -39.68 -1.50
N ASN A 273 3.68 -40.47 -0.42
CA ASN A 273 3.37 -41.90 -0.47
C ASN A 273 1.94 -42.17 -0.97
N GLY A 274 0.98 -41.34 -0.54
CA GLY A 274 -0.42 -41.39 -1.01
C GLY A 274 -0.57 -41.08 -2.51
N LEU A 275 0.28 -40.22 -3.07
CA LEU A 275 0.34 -39.95 -4.52
C LEU A 275 1.00 -41.10 -5.28
N VAL A 276 2.07 -41.71 -4.74
CA VAL A 276 2.68 -42.92 -5.32
C VAL A 276 1.67 -44.08 -5.41
N ALA A 277 0.81 -44.23 -4.39
CA ALA A 277 -0.21 -45.28 -4.35
C ALA A 277 -1.42 -45.05 -5.28
N LYS A 278 -1.64 -43.82 -5.78
CA LYS A 278 -2.83 -43.43 -6.56
C LYS A 278 -2.54 -42.98 -7.99
N GLY A 279 -1.29 -42.68 -8.33
CA GLY A 279 -0.92 -42.10 -9.62
C GLY A 279 -1.03 -43.07 -10.81
N PRO A 280 -1.45 -42.61 -12.00
CA PRO A 280 -1.45 -43.42 -13.23
C PRO A 280 -0.05 -43.53 -13.86
N PHE A 281 0.84 -42.59 -13.57
CA PHE A 281 2.28 -42.69 -13.83
C PHE A 281 2.95 -43.51 -12.72
N LYS A 282 4.23 -43.89 -12.86
CA LYS A 282 5.00 -44.53 -11.78
C LYS A 282 5.65 -43.46 -10.90
N PRO A 283 5.01 -42.93 -9.84
CA PRO A 283 5.33 -41.57 -9.38
C PRO A 283 6.64 -41.50 -8.59
N ALA A 284 7.14 -42.65 -8.12
CA ALA A 284 8.48 -42.78 -7.54
C ALA A 284 9.64 -42.48 -8.52
N LYS A 285 9.37 -42.35 -9.84
CA LYS A 285 10.35 -41.86 -10.82
C LYS A 285 10.22 -40.35 -11.11
N SER A 286 8.99 -39.83 -11.18
CA SER A 286 8.75 -38.41 -11.39
C SER A 286 9.02 -37.61 -10.12
N LEU A 287 8.39 -37.93 -8.99
CA LEU A 287 8.54 -37.21 -7.71
C LEU A 287 9.88 -37.48 -6.98
N LYS A 288 10.92 -37.93 -7.68
CA LYS A 288 12.19 -38.39 -7.10
C LYS A 288 12.89 -37.30 -6.30
N THR A 289 12.92 -36.06 -6.79
CA THR A 289 13.53 -34.93 -6.06
C THR A 289 12.73 -34.57 -4.82
N ALA A 290 11.39 -34.57 -4.89
CA ALA A 290 10.54 -34.34 -3.71
C ALA A 290 10.78 -35.39 -2.61
N PHE A 291 10.87 -36.68 -2.95
CA PHE A 291 11.26 -37.74 -2.00
C PHE A 291 12.65 -37.50 -1.41
N LYS A 292 13.64 -37.09 -2.23
CA LYS A 292 14.99 -36.78 -1.76
C LYS A 292 14.99 -35.62 -0.75
N SER A 293 14.22 -34.56 -1.00
CA SER A 293 14.16 -33.39 -0.12
C SER A 293 13.44 -33.69 1.19
N ILE A 294 12.43 -34.55 1.21
CA ILE A 294 11.84 -35.06 2.47
C ILE A 294 12.84 -35.92 3.27
N VAL A 295 13.55 -36.86 2.64
CA VAL A 295 14.60 -37.67 3.32
C VAL A 295 15.76 -36.77 3.81
N GLN A 296 16.05 -35.68 3.11
CA GLN A 296 17.01 -34.68 3.55
C GLN A 296 16.48 -33.89 4.76
N ALA A 297 15.20 -33.51 4.78
CA ALA A 297 14.56 -32.87 5.94
C ALA A 297 14.55 -33.81 7.16
N GLU A 298 14.22 -35.09 7.00
CA GLU A 298 14.28 -36.12 8.04
C GLU A 298 15.67 -36.22 8.66
N LYS A 299 16.70 -36.30 7.81
CA LYS A 299 18.10 -36.36 8.27
C LYS A 299 18.50 -35.09 9.03
N ILE A 300 18.21 -33.91 8.50
CA ILE A 300 18.57 -32.63 9.12
C ILE A 300 17.83 -32.44 10.46
N LEU A 301 16.55 -32.83 10.53
CA LEU A 301 15.78 -32.83 11.78
C LEU A 301 16.38 -33.80 12.80
N ALA A 302 16.80 -35.00 12.39
CA ALA A 302 17.46 -35.96 13.28
C ALA A 302 18.79 -35.41 13.83
N GLU A 303 19.59 -34.75 12.99
CA GLU A 303 20.84 -34.10 13.40
C GLU A 303 20.55 -32.94 14.40
N ALA A 304 19.57 -32.07 14.11
CA ALA A 304 19.13 -31.00 15.02
C ALA A 304 18.60 -31.54 16.35
N SER A 305 17.81 -32.61 16.32
CA SER A 305 17.23 -33.25 17.51
C SER A 305 18.28 -33.92 18.38
N VAL A 306 19.33 -34.51 17.78
CA VAL A 306 20.49 -35.05 18.52
C VAL A 306 21.31 -33.93 19.17
N VAL A 307 21.44 -32.77 18.52
CA VAL A 307 22.09 -31.60 19.13
C VAL A 307 21.27 -31.10 20.33
N LEU A 308 19.98 -30.81 20.13
CA LEU A 308 19.09 -30.29 21.18
C LEU A 308 18.90 -31.30 22.33
N GLY A 309 18.84 -32.61 22.05
CA GLY A 309 18.77 -33.66 23.06
C GLY A 309 20.06 -33.89 23.84
N ARG A 310 21.24 -33.64 23.24
CA ARG A 310 22.52 -33.69 23.97
C ARG A 310 22.71 -32.47 24.87
N LEU A 311 22.18 -31.32 24.47
CA LEU A 311 22.23 -30.07 25.25
C LEU A 311 21.49 -30.14 26.59
N THR A 312 20.49 -31.02 26.75
CA THR A 312 19.81 -31.25 28.04
C THR A 312 20.50 -32.29 28.92
N ALA A 313 21.44 -33.08 28.37
CA ALA A 313 22.01 -34.26 29.03
C ALA A 313 23.50 -34.15 29.39
N GLU A 314 24.31 -33.38 28.64
CA GLU A 314 25.75 -33.32 28.86
C GLU A 314 26.31 -31.89 28.95
N ASN A 315 26.90 -31.58 30.11
CA ASN A 315 27.50 -30.30 30.54
C ASN A 315 28.79 -29.89 29.76
N LYS A 316 28.88 -30.31 28.49
CA LYS A 316 30.11 -30.33 27.69
C LYS A 316 30.10 -29.34 26.53
N TYR A 317 28.94 -29.08 25.92
CA TYR A 317 28.81 -28.29 24.69
C TYR A 317 28.50 -26.81 24.95
N ASP A 318 28.79 -25.98 23.94
CA ASP A 318 28.40 -24.58 23.93
C ASP A 318 26.90 -24.47 23.61
N PHE A 319 26.08 -24.17 24.62
CA PHE A 319 24.63 -24.16 24.50
C PHE A 319 24.12 -23.12 23.49
N PRO A 320 24.48 -21.81 23.57
CA PRO A 320 23.99 -20.83 22.61
C PRO A 320 24.46 -21.08 21.18
N LEU A 321 25.70 -21.55 20.96
CA LEU A 321 26.20 -21.92 19.62
C LEU A 321 25.39 -23.09 19.05
N ALA A 322 25.29 -24.19 19.80
CA ALA A 322 24.66 -25.42 19.34
C ALA A 322 23.13 -25.28 19.19
N TYR A 323 22.47 -24.48 20.04
CA TYR A 323 21.07 -24.10 19.83
C TYR A 323 20.89 -23.24 18.57
N GLY A 324 21.80 -22.28 18.33
CA GLY A 324 21.82 -21.47 17.12
C GLY A 324 22.03 -22.29 15.85
N ASP A 325 22.87 -23.31 15.88
CA ASP A 325 23.08 -24.24 14.76
C ASP A 325 21.89 -25.20 14.56
N ALA A 326 21.25 -25.65 15.65
CA ALA A 326 20.01 -26.44 15.55
C ALA A 326 18.85 -25.64 14.94
N LEU A 327 18.73 -24.33 15.23
CA LEU A 327 17.76 -23.46 14.55
C LEU A 327 18.04 -23.31 13.06
N LYS A 328 19.31 -23.17 12.63
CA LYS A 328 19.68 -23.17 11.20
C LYS A 328 19.33 -24.49 10.53
N ALA A 329 19.54 -25.61 11.21
CA ALA A 329 19.17 -26.93 10.72
C ALA A 329 17.63 -27.06 10.56
N LEU A 330 16.84 -26.60 11.54
CA LEU A 330 15.38 -26.60 11.44
C LEU A 330 14.85 -25.73 10.27
N ASP A 331 15.44 -24.56 10.03
CA ASP A 331 15.15 -23.71 8.86
C ASP A 331 15.51 -24.41 7.52
N LEU A 332 16.64 -25.13 7.46
CA LEU A 332 17.03 -25.93 6.29
C LEU A 332 16.09 -27.13 6.05
N ALA A 333 15.59 -27.75 7.12
CA ALA A 333 14.59 -28.83 7.02
C ALA A 333 13.24 -28.29 6.51
N ASP A 334 12.73 -27.19 7.07
CA ASP A 334 11.51 -26.53 6.61
C ASP A 334 11.59 -26.09 5.14
N LYS A 335 12.75 -25.60 4.68
CA LYS A 335 13.01 -25.27 3.26
C LYS A 335 12.97 -26.49 2.35
N ALA A 336 13.52 -27.62 2.78
CA ALA A 336 13.46 -28.87 2.01
C ALA A 336 12.02 -29.44 1.93
N ILE A 337 11.20 -29.23 2.96
CA ILE A 337 9.75 -29.53 2.92
C ILE A 337 9.02 -28.61 1.94
N GLN A 338 9.34 -27.31 1.90
CA GLN A 338 8.77 -26.36 0.94
C GLN A 338 9.12 -26.72 -0.51
N GLU A 339 10.37 -27.10 -0.79
CA GLU A 339 10.80 -27.59 -2.11
C GLU A 339 10.00 -28.83 -2.54
N ALA A 340 9.88 -29.83 -1.66
CA ALA A 340 9.11 -31.04 -1.94
C ALA A 340 7.62 -30.74 -2.21
N ASN A 341 7.00 -29.90 -1.38
CA ASN A 341 5.60 -29.50 -1.54
C ASN A 341 5.36 -28.73 -2.85
N CYS A 342 6.29 -27.88 -3.27
CA CYS A 342 6.22 -27.16 -4.54
C CYS A 342 6.22 -28.13 -5.75
N GLN A 343 7.19 -29.05 -5.79
CA GLN A 343 7.28 -30.08 -6.83
C GLN A 343 6.03 -30.97 -6.88
N VAL A 344 5.48 -31.32 -5.71
CA VAL A 344 4.24 -32.11 -5.60
C VAL A 344 3.01 -31.33 -6.07
N ALA A 345 2.91 -30.03 -5.79
CA ALA A 345 1.82 -29.18 -6.27
C ALA A 345 1.80 -29.12 -7.81
N LEU A 346 2.96 -28.83 -8.43
CA LEU A 346 3.13 -28.78 -9.88
C LEU A 346 2.81 -30.13 -10.55
N PHE A 347 3.27 -31.26 -9.98
CA PHE A 347 2.90 -32.59 -10.48
C PHE A 347 1.39 -32.87 -10.37
N THR A 348 0.75 -32.43 -9.29
CA THR A 348 -0.70 -32.60 -9.06
C THR A 348 -1.52 -31.79 -10.07
N GLU A 349 -1.13 -30.54 -10.29
CA GLU A 349 -1.73 -29.66 -11.30
C GLU A 349 -1.56 -30.23 -12.72
N ALA A 350 -0.33 -30.61 -13.09
CA ALA A 350 -0.05 -31.19 -14.41
C ALA A 350 -0.85 -32.48 -14.65
N THR A 351 -0.94 -33.37 -13.65
CA THR A 351 -1.74 -34.61 -13.73
C THR A 351 -3.24 -34.31 -13.88
N LYS A 352 -3.75 -33.27 -13.21
CA LYS A 352 -5.15 -32.82 -13.33
C LYS A 352 -5.44 -32.22 -14.71
N GLY A 353 -4.57 -31.33 -15.19
CA GLY A 353 -4.68 -30.72 -16.53
C GLY A 353 -4.69 -31.76 -17.64
N LEU A 354 -3.82 -32.77 -17.53
CA LEU A 354 -3.75 -33.89 -18.46
C LEU A 354 -5.05 -34.71 -18.49
N GLY A 355 -5.65 -34.95 -17.32
CA GLY A 355 -6.96 -35.60 -17.22
C GLY A 355 -8.05 -34.83 -17.97
N GLY A 356 -8.05 -33.49 -17.87
CA GLY A 356 -8.93 -32.62 -18.66
C GLY A 356 -8.66 -32.70 -20.16
N LEU A 357 -7.40 -32.57 -20.58
CA LEU A 357 -6.99 -32.60 -21.98
C LEU A 357 -7.42 -33.88 -22.69
N ARG A 358 -7.28 -35.05 -22.04
CA ARG A 358 -7.73 -36.35 -22.54
C ARG A 358 -9.24 -36.41 -22.81
N LEU A 359 -10.06 -35.79 -21.95
CA LEU A 359 -11.52 -35.75 -22.14
C LEU A 359 -11.92 -34.88 -23.34
N ILE A 360 -11.26 -33.73 -23.52
CA ILE A 360 -11.53 -32.79 -24.63
C ILE A 360 -11.12 -33.42 -25.98
N ILE A 361 -9.99 -34.14 -26.02
CA ILE A 361 -9.55 -34.92 -27.19
C ILE A 361 -10.59 -35.97 -27.58
N ALA A 362 -11.15 -36.70 -26.61
CA ALA A 362 -12.14 -37.75 -26.87
C ALA A 362 -13.49 -37.19 -27.37
N ASP A 363 -13.93 -36.02 -26.90
CA ASP A 363 -15.14 -35.39 -27.45
C ASP A 363 -14.91 -34.85 -28.87
N LEU A 364 -13.73 -34.26 -29.16
CA LEU A 364 -13.39 -33.83 -30.52
C LEU A 364 -13.27 -35.02 -31.49
N GLU A 365 -12.70 -36.15 -31.06
CA GLU A 365 -12.63 -37.39 -31.84
C GLU A 365 -14.02 -37.90 -32.26
N LYS A 366 -14.98 -37.87 -31.31
CA LYS A 366 -16.38 -38.21 -31.54
C LYS A 366 -17.06 -37.23 -32.51
N ARG A 367 -16.81 -35.92 -32.37
CA ARG A 367 -17.33 -34.88 -33.28
C ARG A 367 -16.77 -35.03 -34.70
N ILE A 368 -15.47 -35.28 -34.85
CA ILE A 368 -14.82 -35.55 -36.14
C ILE A 368 -15.39 -36.84 -36.76
N SER A 369 -15.60 -37.90 -35.97
CA SER A 369 -16.22 -39.14 -36.45
C SER A 369 -17.63 -38.90 -37.01
N ASN A 370 -18.42 -38.04 -36.36
CA ASN A 370 -19.76 -37.64 -36.81
C ASN A 370 -19.75 -36.67 -38.01
N SER A 371 -18.63 -35.97 -38.27
CA SER A 371 -18.54 -34.93 -39.32
C SER A 371 -18.95 -35.43 -40.71
N LYS A 372 -18.70 -36.71 -41.02
CA LYS A 372 -19.11 -37.36 -42.27
C LYS A 372 -20.61 -37.31 -42.52
N SER A 373 -21.44 -37.36 -41.48
CA SER A 373 -22.90 -37.23 -41.60
C SER A 373 -23.30 -35.83 -42.07
N TYR A 374 -22.66 -34.79 -41.51
CA TYR A 374 -22.87 -33.40 -41.90
C TYR A 374 -22.30 -33.10 -43.29
N GLN A 375 -21.13 -33.64 -43.65
CA GLN A 375 -20.61 -33.57 -45.01
C GLN A 375 -21.57 -34.22 -46.01
N ASN A 376 -22.12 -35.41 -45.70
CA ASN A 376 -23.10 -36.07 -46.56
C ASN A 376 -24.39 -35.25 -46.73
N LYS A 377 -24.87 -34.55 -45.68
CA LYS A 377 -25.97 -33.58 -45.83
C LYS A 377 -25.61 -32.48 -46.82
N LEU A 378 -24.43 -31.86 -46.68
CA LEU A 378 -23.96 -30.78 -47.56
C LEU A 378 -23.84 -31.20 -49.03
N HIS A 379 -23.54 -32.46 -49.32
CA HIS A 379 -23.49 -32.98 -50.71
C HIS A 379 -24.87 -33.05 -51.42
N ASN A 380 -25.97 -32.78 -50.71
CA ASN A 380 -27.30 -32.58 -51.32
C ASN A 380 -27.56 -31.12 -51.74
N HIS A 381 -26.58 -30.22 -51.57
CA HIS A 381 -26.68 -28.78 -51.83
C HIS A 381 -25.60 -28.34 -52.82
N ALA A 382 -25.91 -27.29 -53.59
CA ALA A 382 -25.01 -26.74 -54.60
C ALA A 382 -23.62 -26.40 -54.02
N GLN A 383 -22.55 -26.78 -54.73
CA GLN A 383 -21.18 -26.74 -54.20
C GLN A 383 -20.72 -25.34 -53.76
N ASN A 384 -21.21 -24.28 -54.42
CA ASN A 384 -20.96 -22.90 -54.04
C ASN A 384 -21.38 -22.60 -52.59
N THR A 385 -22.53 -23.10 -52.13
CA THR A 385 -23.10 -22.85 -50.78
C THR A 385 -22.22 -23.34 -49.63
N TRP A 386 -21.38 -24.36 -49.85
CA TRP A 386 -20.56 -24.99 -48.79
C TRP A 386 -19.06 -25.09 -49.11
N SER A 387 -18.64 -24.66 -50.30
CA SER A 387 -17.23 -24.64 -50.75
C SER A 387 -16.25 -24.08 -49.70
N ALA A 388 -16.63 -22.99 -49.02
CA ALA A 388 -15.82 -22.33 -48.01
C ALA A 388 -15.54 -23.17 -46.75
N VAL A 389 -16.40 -24.17 -46.43
CA VAL A 389 -16.23 -25.05 -45.26
C VAL A 389 -15.88 -26.50 -45.63
N ALA A 390 -15.71 -26.81 -46.91
CA ALA A 390 -15.44 -28.16 -47.42
C ALA A 390 -14.25 -28.85 -46.71
N ASN A 391 -13.24 -28.07 -46.34
CA ASN A 391 -12.02 -28.54 -45.68
C ASN A 391 -12.10 -28.57 -44.14
N ASN A 392 -13.16 -28.03 -43.50
CA ASN A 392 -13.21 -27.84 -42.05
C ASN A 392 -13.06 -29.15 -41.27
N ALA A 393 -13.67 -30.24 -41.73
CA ALA A 393 -13.51 -31.56 -41.11
C ALA A 393 -12.06 -32.08 -41.20
N SER A 394 -11.36 -31.78 -42.30
CA SER A 394 -9.96 -32.18 -42.51
C SER A 394 -9.02 -31.36 -41.63
N MET A 395 -9.23 -30.05 -41.54
CA MET A 395 -8.45 -29.15 -40.68
C MET A 395 -8.71 -29.42 -39.18
N ALA A 396 -9.95 -29.69 -38.78
CA ALA A 396 -10.26 -30.12 -37.41
C ALA A 396 -9.58 -31.44 -37.06
N ASN A 397 -9.49 -32.37 -38.01
CA ASN A 397 -8.78 -33.63 -37.85
C ASN A 397 -7.26 -33.43 -37.74
N GLN A 398 -6.65 -32.51 -38.52
CA GLN A 398 -5.24 -32.12 -38.36
C GLN A 398 -4.97 -31.55 -36.95
N ASN A 399 -5.82 -30.63 -36.48
CA ASN A 399 -5.72 -30.04 -35.15
C ASN A 399 -5.88 -31.09 -34.03
N TYR A 400 -6.78 -32.07 -34.19
CA TYR A 400 -6.94 -33.19 -33.26
C TYR A 400 -5.67 -34.06 -33.17
N TYR A 401 -4.98 -34.32 -34.29
CA TYR A 401 -3.70 -35.04 -34.25
C TYR A 401 -2.60 -34.21 -33.59
N GLN A 402 -2.49 -32.92 -33.89
CA GLN A 402 -1.55 -32.02 -33.22
C GLN A 402 -1.79 -31.99 -31.70
N ALA A 403 -3.04 -31.85 -31.26
CA ALA A 403 -3.40 -31.91 -29.84
C ALA A 403 -3.04 -33.26 -29.18
N LYS A 404 -3.07 -34.37 -29.92
CA LYS A 404 -2.62 -35.69 -29.43
C LYS A 404 -1.09 -35.80 -29.34
N ASP A 405 -0.35 -35.15 -30.22
CA ASP A 405 1.12 -35.06 -30.11
C ASP A 405 1.50 -34.21 -28.88
N TYR A 406 0.82 -33.09 -28.64
CA TYR A 406 0.97 -32.29 -27.41
C TYR A 406 0.58 -33.09 -26.15
N LEU A 407 -0.50 -33.87 -26.18
CA LEU A 407 -0.86 -34.78 -25.09
C LEU A 407 0.27 -35.79 -24.81
N ALA A 408 0.75 -36.50 -25.84
CA ALA A 408 1.80 -37.51 -25.67
C ALA A 408 3.11 -36.92 -25.15
N LYS A 409 3.45 -35.69 -25.57
CA LYS A 409 4.60 -34.92 -25.09
C LYS A 409 4.43 -34.50 -23.62
N ALA A 410 3.23 -34.07 -23.22
CA ALA A 410 2.91 -33.78 -21.82
C ALA A 410 2.94 -35.04 -20.93
N GLU A 411 2.43 -36.19 -21.42
CA GLU A 411 2.53 -37.48 -20.72
C GLU A 411 3.98 -37.90 -20.47
N TYR A 412 4.85 -37.69 -21.47
CA TYR A 412 6.29 -37.93 -21.33
C TYR A 412 6.92 -36.98 -20.31
N LEU A 413 6.63 -35.67 -20.36
CA LEU A 413 7.17 -34.68 -19.44
C LEU A 413 6.70 -34.89 -17.98
N ILE A 414 5.43 -35.26 -17.75
CA ILE A 414 4.92 -35.61 -16.39
C ILE A 414 5.62 -36.87 -15.82
N SER A 415 6.19 -37.74 -16.68
CA SER A 415 6.99 -38.89 -16.25
C SER A 415 8.43 -38.54 -15.84
N ILE A 416 8.88 -37.30 -16.11
CA ILE A 416 10.21 -36.79 -15.80
C ILE A 416 10.16 -35.89 -14.57
N ASP A 417 11.12 -36.08 -13.66
CA ASP A 417 11.30 -35.24 -12.48
C ASP A 417 11.55 -33.77 -12.85
N GLN A 418 10.90 -32.85 -12.14
CA GLN A 418 10.98 -31.40 -12.32
C GLN A 418 10.51 -30.82 -13.68
N ALA A 419 9.99 -31.63 -14.61
CA ALA A 419 9.58 -31.16 -15.95
C ALA A 419 8.10 -30.71 -16.05
N TYR A 420 7.43 -30.50 -14.91
CA TYR A 420 5.98 -30.30 -14.81
C TYR A 420 5.49 -28.98 -15.40
N GLU A 421 6.23 -27.88 -15.21
CA GLU A 421 5.89 -26.57 -15.79
C GLU A 421 5.90 -26.62 -17.32
N THR A 422 6.92 -27.27 -17.90
CA THR A 422 6.98 -27.54 -19.34
C THR A 422 5.79 -28.38 -19.79
N ALA A 423 5.41 -29.43 -19.05
CA ALA A 423 4.23 -30.22 -19.38
C ALA A 423 2.94 -29.38 -19.40
N ILE A 424 2.78 -28.43 -18.46
CA ILE A 424 1.64 -27.51 -18.42
C ILE A 424 1.60 -26.62 -19.66
N ILE A 425 2.74 -26.07 -20.10
CA ILE A 425 2.86 -25.26 -21.32
C ILE A 425 2.52 -26.08 -22.58
N GLU A 426 2.99 -27.33 -22.67
CA GLU A 426 2.63 -28.22 -23.79
C GLU A 426 1.12 -28.56 -23.80
N MET A 427 0.49 -28.74 -22.63
CA MET A 427 -0.96 -28.96 -22.55
C MET A 427 -1.77 -27.72 -22.92
N GLN A 428 -1.34 -26.52 -22.50
CA GLN A 428 -1.93 -25.26 -22.93
C GLN A 428 -1.84 -25.08 -24.46
N SER A 429 -0.70 -25.46 -25.05
CA SER A 429 -0.52 -25.49 -26.50
C SER A 429 -1.49 -26.48 -27.17
N GLY A 430 -1.64 -27.68 -26.61
CA GLY A 430 -2.60 -28.68 -27.08
C GLY A 430 -4.06 -28.23 -27.02
N LEU A 431 -4.46 -27.49 -25.97
CA LEU A 431 -5.81 -26.92 -25.85
C LEU A 431 -6.14 -25.96 -27.00
N GLN A 432 -5.20 -25.09 -27.40
CA GLN A 432 -5.42 -24.13 -28.50
C GLN A 432 -5.78 -24.81 -29.82
N PHE A 433 -5.18 -25.97 -30.12
CA PHE A 433 -5.55 -26.76 -31.30
C PHE A 433 -6.94 -27.40 -31.16
N LEU A 434 -7.31 -27.84 -29.94
CA LEU A 434 -8.65 -28.40 -29.69
C LEU A 434 -9.75 -27.34 -29.85
N ASP A 435 -9.56 -26.13 -29.33
CA ASP A 435 -10.52 -25.04 -29.46
C ASP A 435 -10.75 -24.66 -30.93
N GLN A 436 -9.66 -24.57 -31.72
CA GLN A 436 -9.73 -24.38 -33.16
C GLN A 436 -10.44 -25.55 -33.87
N GLY A 437 -10.12 -26.79 -33.50
CA GLY A 437 -10.74 -27.99 -34.08
C GLY A 437 -12.23 -28.10 -33.78
N GLN A 438 -12.65 -27.78 -32.56
CA GLN A 438 -14.06 -27.71 -32.17
C GLN A 438 -14.80 -26.61 -32.93
N SER A 439 -14.19 -25.42 -33.08
CA SER A 439 -14.76 -24.29 -33.82
C SER A 439 -15.01 -24.64 -35.30
N LEU A 440 -14.05 -25.32 -35.94
CA LEU A 440 -14.17 -25.78 -37.32
C LEU A 440 -15.31 -26.79 -37.52
N ILE A 441 -15.48 -27.75 -36.59
CA ILE A 441 -16.61 -28.69 -36.65
C ILE A 441 -17.94 -27.99 -36.33
N LEU A 442 -17.98 -27.05 -35.38
CA LEU A 442 -19.21 -26.31 -35.06
C LEU A 442 -19.73 -25.54 -36.28
N ALA A 443 -18.85 -24.84 -37.01
CA ALA A 443 -19.21 -24.15 -38.25
C ALA A 443 -19.73 -25.10 -39.34
N LEU A 444 -19.13 -26.30 -39.46
CA LEU A 444 -19.59 -27.34 -40.39
C LEU A 444 -20.99 -27.86 -40.03
N VAL A 445 -21.25 -28.10 -38.75
CA VAL A 445 -22.56 -28.55 -38.24
C VAL A 445 -23.62 -27.48 -38.49
N GLN A 446 -23.35 -26.24 -38.10
CA GLN A 446 -24.29 -25.11 -38.25
C GLN A 446 -24.68 -24.86 -39.71
N LEU A 447 -23.72 -24.91 -40.66
CA LEU A 447 -24.05 -24.77 -42.07
C LEU A 447 -24.87 -25.97 -42.58
N ALA A 448 -24.49 -27.19 -42.22
CA ALA A 448 -25.17 -28.40 -42.66
C ALA A 448 -26.61 -28.51 -42.11
N GLU A 449 -26.88 -27.97 -40.92
CA GLU A 449 -28.22 -27.91 -40.34
C GLU A 449 -29.06 -26.76 -40.91
N SER A 450 -28.43 -25.60 -41.17
CA SER A 450 -29.07 -24.45 -41.84
C SER A 450 -29.52 -24.78 -43.26
N LEU A 451 -28.61 -25.29 -44.10
CA LEU A 451 -28.92 -25.65 -45.49
C LEU A 451 -29.96 -26.78 -45.56
N GLU A 452 -29.83 -27.82 -44.73
CA GLU A 452 -30.80 -28.92 -44.68
C GLU A 452 -32.20 -28.45 -44.25
N SER A 453 -32.31 -27.41 -43.40
CA SER A 453 -33.59 -26.77 -43.08
C SER A 453 -34.28 -26.21 -44.33
N TYR A 454 -33.57 -25.43 -45.17
CA TYR A 454 -34.13 -24.91 -46.42
C TYR A 454 -34.58 -26.02 -47.37
N ARG A 455 -33.79 -27.11 -47.52
CA ARG A 455 -34.16 -28.25 -48.37
C ARG A 455 -35.37 -29.03 -47.86
N LEU A 456 -35.53 -29.15 -46.54
CA LEU A 456 -36.69 -29.81 -45.94
C LEU A 456 -37.97 -28.96 -46.05
N ASN A 457 -37.84 -27.63 -45.94
CA ASN A 457 -38.97 -26.71 -46.03
C ASN A 457 -39.38 -26.38 -47.47
N TRP A 458 -38.47 -26.50 -48.45
CA TRP A 458 -38.71 -26.15 -49.86
C TRP A 458 -40.05 -26.63 -50.43
N PRO A 459 -40.47 -27.91 -50.31
CA PRO A 459 -41.71 -28.39 -50.93
C PRO A 459 -42.98 -27.70 -50.39
N ASP A 460 -42.97 -27.24 -49.14
CA ASP A 460 -44.10 -26.51 -48.56
C ASP A 460 -44.13 -25.05 -48.98
N ILE A 461 -42.96 -24.43 -49.22
CA ILE A 461 -42.86 -23.03 -49.66
C ILE A 461 -43.10 -22.92 -51.17
N GLU A 462 -42.61 -23.86 -51.97
CA GLU A 462 -42.95 -23.99 -53.40
C GLU A 462 -44.47 -24.09 -53.60
N ARG A 463 -45.13 -24.94 -52.82
CA ARG A 463 -46.58 -25.15 -52.83
C ARG A 463 -47.38 -23.91 -52.39
N GLN A 464 -46.84 -23.09 -51.48
CA GLN A 464 -47.46 -21.82 -51.09
C GLN A 464 -47.34 -20.78 -52.23
N ALA A 465 -46.19 -20.71 -52.89
CA ALA A 465 -45.97 -19.82 -54.03
C ALA A 465 -46.79 -20.21 -55.27
N GLU A 466 -46.90 -21.50 -55.57
CA GLU A 466 -47.74 -22.01 -56.66
C GLU A 466 -49.23 -21.71 -56.42
N ASN A 467 -49.74 -21.93 -55.20
CA ASN A 467 -51.10 -21.54 -54.86
C ASN A 467 -51.32 -20.03 -55.00
N ALA A 468 -50.43 -19.20 -54.46
CA ALA A 468 -50.57 -17.74 -54.50
C ALA A 468 -50.61 -17.17 -55.93
N VAL A 469 -49.85 -17.77 -56.86
CA VAL A 469 -49.93 -17.42 -58.29
C VAL A 469 -51.23 -17.96 -58.92
N SER A 470 -51.60 -19.22 -58.67
CA SER A 470 -52.77 -19.84 -59.32
C SER A 470 -54.11 -19.24 -58.85
N ASP A 471 -54.23 -18.84 -57.59
CA ASP A 471 -55.46 -18.23 -57.03
C ASP A 471 -55.80 -16.88 -57.67
N GLU A 472 -54.82 -16.12 -58.17
CA GLU A 472 -55.01 -14.82 -58.83
C GLU A 472 -55.00 -14.90 -60.38
N GLU A 473 -54.55 -16.02 -60.96
CA GLU A 473 -54.37 -16.23 -62.41
C GLU A 473 -55.63 -15.96 -63.24
N SER A 474 -56.80 -16.42 -62.78
CA SER A 474 -58.08 -16.20 -63.50
C SER A 474 -58.44 -14.71 -63.58
N ASN A 475 -58.28 -13.98 -62.48
CA ASN A 475 -58.60 -12.54 -62.44
C ASN A 475 -57.60 -11.72 -63.25
N ILE A 476 -56.32 -12.12 -63.31
CA ILE A 476 -55.31 -11.47 -64.17
C ILE A 476 -55.55 -11.80 -65.65
N THR A 477 -56.02 -13.01 -65.96
CA THR A 477 -56.39 -13.41 -67.33
C THR A 477 -57.60 -12.63 -67.83
N ASP A 478 -58.68 -12.53 -67.03
CA ASP A 478 -59.92 -11.86 -67.43
C ASP A 478 -59.83 -10.32 -67.36
N TYR A 479 -59.03 -9.76 -66.44
CA TYR A 479 -59.06 -8.33 -66.10
C TYR A 479 -57.70 -7.61 -66.09
N GLY A 480 -56.58 -8.32 -66.32
CA GLY A 480 -55.24 -7.76 -66.18
C GLY A 480 -54.93 -6.59 -67.11
N ASP A 481 -55.53 -6.54 -68.31
CA ASP A 481 -55.35 -5.44 -69.27
C ASP A 481 -55.91 -4.10 -68.77
N TYR A 482 -56.80 -4.12 -67.76
CA TYR A 482 -57.30 -2.91 -67.09
C TYR A 482 -56.38 -2.42 -65.96
N SER A 483 -55.40 -3.22 -65.52
CA SER A 483 -54.41 -2.84 -64.51
C SER A 483 -53.00 -3.29 -64.91
N PRO A 484 -52.29 -2.51 -65.77
CA PRO A 484 -50.95 -2.87 -66.23
C PRO A 484 -49.93 -3.10 -65.10
N SER A 485 -50.09 -2.43 -63.95
CA SER A 485 -49.25 -2.68 -62.77
C SER A 485 -49.55 -4.01 -62.09
N ALA A 486 -50.82 -4.37 -61.87
CA ALA A 486 -51.17 -5.66 -61.29
C ALA A 486 -50.76 -6.83 -62.19
N LYS A 487 -50.88 -6.66 -63.52
CA LYS A 487 -50.37 -7.61 -64.51
C LYS A 487 -48.85 -7.73 -64.48
N SER A 488 -48.12 -6.62 -64.44
CA SER A 488 -46.65 -6.62 -64.33
C SER A 488 -46.14 -7.25 -63.02
N ASP A 489 -46.85 -7.05 -61.90
CA ASP A 489 -46.50 -7.68 -60.62
C ASP A 489 -46.74 -9.20 -60.67
N PHE A 490 -47.86 -9.63 -61.26
CA PHE A 490 -48.18 -11.06 -61.46
C PHE A 490 -47.19 -11.76 -62.39
N ASP A 491 -46.87 -11.14 -63.53
CA ASP A 491 -45.86 -11.66 -64.46
C ASP A 491 -44.50 -11.80 -63.75
N SER A 492 -44.13 -10.83 -62.92
CA SER A 492 -42.91 -10.88 -62.08
C SER A 492 -42.96 -11.96 -60.99
N ALA A 493 -44.14 -12.24 -60.43
CA ALA A 493 -44.33 -13.33 -59.46
C ALA A 493 -44.13 -14.71 -60.12
N ASN A 494 -44.66 -14.89 -61.34
CA ASN A 494 -44.51 -16.11 -62.12
C ASN A 494 -43.05 -16.34 -62.57
N ASP A 495 -42.35 -15.27 -62.98
CA ASP A 495 -40.90 -15.30 -63.22
C ASP A 495 -40.10 -15.64 -61.96
N CYS A 496 -40.51 -15.15 -60.78
CA CYS A 496 -39.87 -15.49 -59.50
C CYS A 496 -40.13 -16.95 -59.08
N LEU A 497 -41.34 -17.47 -59.25
CA LEU A 497 -41.66 -18.88 -59.00
C LEU A 497 -40.89 -19.80 -59.95
N SER A 498 -40.82 -19.44 -61.23
CA SER A 498 -40.02 -20.16 -62.25
C SER A 498 -38.53 -20.14 -61.91
N SER A 499 -38.01 -19.01 -61.44
CA SER A 499 -36.63 -18.86 -60.96
C SER A 499 -36.38 -19.68 -59.69
N ALA A 500 -37.32 -19.70 -58.74
CA ALA A 500 -37.23 -20.50 -57.52
C ALA A 500 -37.14 -22.00 -57.83
N ARG A 501 -38.00 -22.49 -58.73
CA ARG A 501 -37.99 -23.86 -59.24
C ARG A 501 -36.67 -24.20 -59.95
N PHE A 502 -36.11 -23.28 -60.73
CA PHE A 502 -34.79 -23.47 -61.35
C PHE A 502 -33.67 -23.57 -60.30
N LEU A 503 -33.65 -22.69 -59.31
CA LEU A 503 -32.68 -22.70 -58.20
C LEU A 503 -32.77 -23.98 -57.36
N ALA A 504 -33.98 -24.47 -57.06
CA ALA A 504 -34.19 -25.72 -56.34
C ALA A 504 -33.71 -26.96 -57.12
N ASN A 505 -33.92 -26.98 -58.44
CA ASN A 505 -33.36 -28.03 -59.32
C ASN A 505 -31.83 -28.00 -59.37
N ASN A 506 -31.21 -26.83 -59.22
CA ASN A 506 -29.77 -26.66 -59.07
C ASN A 506 -29.26 -26.89 -57.63
N GLN A 507 -30.13 -27.30 -56.70
CA GLN A 507 -29.84 -27.53 -55.27
C GLN A 507 -29.44 -26.27 -54.47
N GLU A 508 -29.84 -25.08 -54.94
CA GLU A 508 -29.63 -23.79 -54.26
C GLU A 508 -30.83 -23.44 -53.35
N TYR A 509 -31.23 -24.37 -52.48
CA TYR A 509 -32.51 -24.32 -51.75
C TYR A 509 -32.74 -23.06 -50.92
N GLN A 510 -31.70 -22.39 -50.42
CA GLN A 510 -31.81 -21.10 -49.73
C GLN A 510 -32.29 -19.98 -50.67
N LEU A 511 -31.68 -19.87 -51.86
CA LEU A 511 -32.05 -18.87 -52.87
C LEU A 511 -33.41 -19.22 -53.52
N ALA A 512 -33.67 -20.51 -53.69
CA ALA A 512 -34.98 -21.00 -54.15
C ALA A 512 -36.10 -20.58 -53.18
N THR A 513 -35.92 -20.84 -51.88
CA THR A 513 -36.85 -20.42 -50.82
C THR A 513 -37.11 -18.93 -50.87
N GLN A 514 -36.06 -18.11 -50.92
CA GLN A 514 -36.19 -16.65 -51.01
C GLN A 514 -36.96 -16.19 -52.26
N LYS A 515 -36.75 -16.82 -53.43
CA LYS A 515 -37.48 -16.49 -54.65
C LYS A 515 -38.93 -16.98 -54.66
N ALA A 516 -39.25 -18.06 -53.95
CA ALA A 516 -40.63 -18.49 -53.75
C ALA A 516 -41.37 -17.56 -52.75
N GLU A 517 -40.71 -17.12 -51.68
CA GLU A 517 -41.22 -16.09 -50.77
C GLU A 517 -41.45 -14.76 -51.52
N GLU A 518 -40.54 -14.36 -52.41
CA GLU A 518 -40.71 -13.18 -53.28
C GLU A 518 -41.91 -13.33 -54.23
N ALA A 519 -42.11 -14.51 -54.82
CA ALA A 519 -43.27 -14.80 -55.66
C ALA A 519 -44.61 -14.71 -54.90
N ILE A 520 -44.68 -15.22 -53.65
CA ILE A 520 -45.87 -15.06 -52.79
C ILE A 520 -46.20 -13.58 -52.58
N ASN A 521 -45.19 -12.78 -52.21
CA ASN A 521 -45.37 -11.35 -51.92
C ASN A 521 -45.71 -10.50 -53.16
N LEU A 522 -45.31 -10.93 -54.36
CA LEU A 522 -45.63 -10.24 -55.62
C LEU A 522 -47.02 -10.65 -56.16
N ALA A 523 -47.45 -11.88 -55.94
CA ALA A 523 -48.75 -12.38 -56.39
C ALA A 523 -49.93 -11.83 -55.56
N ASP A 524 -49.74 -11.62 -54.25
CA ASP A 524 -50.80 -11.23 -53.31
C ASP A 524 -51.63 -10.01 -53.80
N GLY A 525 -52.94 -10.21 -53.91
CA GLY A 525 -53.89 -9.18 -54.31
C GLY A 525 -53.76 -8.70 -55.77
N THR A 526 -52.96 -9.33 -56.64
CA THR A 526 -52.81 -8.93 -58.05
C THR A 526 -54.12 -8.96 -58.81
N GLY A 527 -54.78 -10.11 -58.87
CA GLY A 527 -56.08 -10.27 -59.53
C GLY A 527 -57.19 -9.46 -58.87
N ASN A 528 -57.17 -9.30 -57.55
CA ASN A 528 -58.05 -8.35 -56.84
C ASN A 528 -57.87 -6.90 -57.32
N ARG A 529 -56.63 -6.45 -57.56
CA ARG A 529 -56.33 -5.12 -58.14
C ARG A 529 -56.80 -5.01 -59.60
N ALA A 530 -56.62 -6.05 -60.40
CA ALA A 530 -57.09 -6.11 -61.79
C ALA A 530 -58.63 -6.06 -61.90
N LEU A 531 -59.33 -6.93 -61.17
CA LEU A 531 -60.80 -6.95 -61.08
C LEU A 531 -61.37 -5.61 -60.62
N ARG A 532 -60.72 -4.92 -59.67
CA ARG A 532 -61.12 -3.58 -59.24
C ARG A 532 -60.96 -2.55 -60.37
N ALA A 533 -59.85 -2.57 -61.09
CA ALA A 533 -59.62 -1.66 -62.21
C ALA A 533 -60.63 -1.89 -63.35
N TYR A 534 -60.97 -3.15 -63.66
CA TYR A 534 -62.04 -3.48 -64.60
C TYR A 534 -63.41 -2.93 -64.18
N ARG A 535 -63.78 -3.05 -62.89
CA ARG A 535 -65.04 -2.49 -62.37
C ARG A 535 -65.06 -0.97 -62.52
N THR A 536 -63.99 -0.27 -62.16
CA THR A 536 -63.88 1.18 -62.35
C THR A 536 -63.89 1.58 -63.84
N HIS A 537 -63.35 0.75 -64.74
CA HIS A 537 -63.49 0.95 -66.18
C HIS A 537 -64.95 0.74 -66.66
N GLN A 538 -65.67 -0.28 -66.19
CA GLN A 538 -67.10 -0.44 -66.48
C GLN A 538 -67.93 0.74 -65.92
N GLU A 539 -67.68 1.16 -64.68
CA GLU A 539 -68.36 2.29 -64.03
C GLU A 539 -68.17 3.58 -64.83
N SER A 540 -66.95 3.85 -65.31
CA SER A 540 -66.66 5.02 -66.15
C SER A 540 -67.24 4.92 -67.57
N GLN A 541 -67.26 3.73 -68.21
CA GLN A 541 -67.94 3.55 -69.49
C GLN A 541 -69.46 3.68 -69.35
N ASN A 542 -70.08 3.12 -68.30
CA ASN A 542 -71.50 3.28 -68.04
C ASN A 542 -71.83 4.76 -67.77
N SER A 543 -71.02 5.46 -66.96
CA SER A 543 -71.16 6.90 -66.73
C SER A 543 -71.03 7.72 -68.03
N ALA A 544 -70.12 7.36 -68.92
CA ALA A 544 -69.96 8.02 -70.22
C ALA A 544 -71.12 7.71 -71.19
N ASN A 545 -71.62 6.48 -71.21
CA ASN A 545 -72.79 6.08 -71.98
C ASN A 545 -74.06 6.77 -71.47
N ASP A 546 -74.26 6.89 -70.16
CA ASP A 546 -75.36 7.64 -69.58
C ASP A 546 -75.25 9.15 -69.85
N PHE A 547 -74.04 9.71 -69.84
CA PHE A 547 -73.81 11.10 -70.26
C PHE A 547 -74.15 11.30 -71.74
N SER A 548 -73.78 10.34 -72.60
CA SER A 548 -74.12 10.36 -74.04
C SER A 548 -75.62 10.22 -74.27
N ASN A 549 -76.28 9.27 -73.59
CA ASN A 549 -77.73 9.06 -73.66
C ASN A 549 -78.51 10.28 -73.15
N THR A 550 -77.99 10.96 -72.11
CA THR A 550 -78.57 12.22 -71.60
C THR A 550 -78.39 13.37 -72.60
N PHE A 551 -77.31 13.37 -73.38
CA PHE A 551 -77.08 14.37 -74.43
C PHE A 551 -78.03 14.17 -75.62
N ASP A 552 -78.18 12.95 -76.12
CA ASP A 552 -79.09 12.64 -77.24
C ASP A 552 -80.59 12.75 -76.85
N SER A 553 -80.96 12.36 -75.63
CA SER A 553 -82.35 12.52 -75.14
C SER A 553 -82.69 13.93 -74.65
N GLY A 554 -81.69 14.77 -74.34
CA GLY A 554 -81.87 16.15 -73.89
C GLY A 554 -82.26 17.16 -75.00
N SER A 555 -82.14 16.77 -76.28
CA SER A 555 -82.28 17.68 -77.43
C SER A 555 -83.70 18.28 -77.64
N LEU A 556 -84.72 17.81 -76.91
CA LEU A 556 -86.14 18.14 -77.17
C LEU A 556 -87.01 18.49 -75.95
N ASN A 557 -86.49 19.13 -74.88
CA ASN A 557 -87.34 19.96 -73.99
C ASN A 557 -86.62 20.91 -72.99
N SER A 558 -86.12 22.06 -73.46
CA SER A 558 -86.12 23.30 -72.67
C SER A 558 -85.86 24.54 -73.55
N SER A 559 -86.88 25.39 -73.74
CA SER A 559 -86.69 26.77 -74.20
C SER A 559 -86.82 27.72 -73.01
N ASN A 560 -86.02 28.79 -73.01
CA ASN A 560 -85.81 29.75 -71.91
C ASN A 560 -85.11 29.14 -70.67
N ASP A 561 -84.24 29.85 -69.94
CA ASP A 561 -83.78 31.24 -70.06
C ASP A 561 -82.34 31.42 -69.52
N SER A 562 -81.69 32.53 -69.92
CA SER A 562 -80.44 33.10 -69.35
C SER A 562 -79.13 32.28 -69.44
N GLY A 563 -77.97 32.95 -69.33
CA GLY A 563 -76.73 32.26 -68.90
C GLY A 563 -75.40 32.46 -69.66
N TRP A 564 -75.24 33.45 -70.55
CA TRP A 564 -73.90 33.78 -71.06
C TRP A 564 -73.01 34.35 -69.93
N ASN A 565 -71.95 33.64 -69.51
CA ASN A 565 -70.60 34.24 -69.51
C ASN A 565 -69.43 33.25 -69.36
N ASN A 566 -68.30 33.64 -69.95
CA ASN A 566 -66.98 33.03 -69.80
C ASN A 566 -66.39 33.20 -68.39
N ASN A 567 -65.62 32.22 -67.90
CA ASN A 567 -64.15 32.34 -67.97
C ASN A 567 -63.36 31.06 -67.64
N ASN A 568 -62.21 30.91 -68.27
CA ASN A 568 -61.13 30.01 -67.83
C ASN A 568 -60.46 30.54 -66.55
N SER A 569 -59.98 29.66 -65.67
CA SER A 569 -58.56 29.65 -65.24
C SER A 569 -58.19 28.46 -64.34
N PHE A 570 -56.99 27.94 -64.60
CA PHE A 570 -55.99 27.45 -63.63
C PHE A 570 -56.28 27.67 -62.14
N SER A 571 -55.99 26.66 -61.29
CA SER A 571 -54.80 26.63 -60.41
C SER A 571 -54.76 25.37 -59.53
N ASP A 572 -53.59 25.06 -58.96
CA ASP A 572 -53.34 23.99 -57.99
C ASP A 572 -54.14 24.12 -56.68
N SER A 573 -54.31 23.00 -55.94
CA SER A 573 -53.49 22.75 -54.73
C SER A 573 -54.02 21.63 -53.78
N SER A 574 -53.13 21.15 -52.91
CA SER A 574 -53.39 20.72 -51.52
C SER A 574 -54.42 19.62 -51.22
N ASN A 575 -53.96 18.37 -51.29
CA ASN A 575 -53.83 17.41 -50.17
C ASN A 575 -54.65 17.61 -48.86
N SER A 576 -55.18 16.48 -48.34
CA SER A 576 -55.28 16.06 -46.90
C SER A 576 -56.65 15.95 -46.17
N ILE A 577 -56.88 14.78 -45.54
CA ILE A 577 -57.60 14.48 -44.26
C ILE A 577 -59.16 14.61 -44.30
N SER A 578 -59.98 13.62 -43.91
CA SER A 578 -60.22 13.17 -42.51
C SER A 578 -60.93 11.78 -42.37
N SER A 579 -60.67 11.08 -41.25
CA SER A 579 -61.52 10.17 -40.40
C SER A 579 -62.93 9.68 -40.84
N SER A 580 -63.52 8.55 -40.41
CA SER A 580 -63.13 7.28 -39.71
C SER A 580 -64.42 6.37 -39.60
N ASP A 581 -64.67 5.30 -38.80
CA ASP A 581 -63.97 4.63 -37.67
C ASP A 581 -64.51 3.19 -37.34
N SER A 582 -63.63 2.34 -36.79
CA SER A 582 -63.81 1.30 -35.74
C SER A 582 -64.73 0.04 -35.83
N TYR A 583 -64.48 -0.88 -34.88
CA TYR A 583 -65.15 -2.13 -34.42
C TYR A 583 -65.08 -3.41 -35.31
N GLY A 584 -64.84 -4.63 -34.78
CA GLY A 584 -64.42 -5.04 -33.42
C GLY A 584 -64.70 -6.53 -33.06
N TYR A 585 -63.94 -7.10 -32.10
CA TYR A 585 -63.98 -8.48 -31.52
C TYR A 585 -63.55 -9.66 -32.43
N GLY A 586 -62.87 -10.72 -31.95
CA GLY A 586 -62.30 -11.09 -30.62
C GLY A 586 -61.66 -12.52 -30.70
N GLY A 587 -60.97 -13.12 -29.72
CA GLY A 587 -60.51 -12.75 -28.37
C GLY A 587 -59.88 -13.96 -27.62
N SER A 588 -59.38 -13.79 -26.38
CA SER A 588 -58.67 -14.79 -25.52
C SER A 588 -57.18 -15.03 -25.89
N SER A 589 -56.21 -15.41 -25.04
CA SER A 589 -56.00 -15.46 -23.56
C SER A 589 -54.62 -16.14 -23.27
N SER A 590 -53.83 -15.94 -22.19
CA SER A 590 -53.74 -14.96 -21.07
C SER A 590 -52.51 -15.32 -20.18
N SER A 591 -52.15 -14.48 -19.17
CA SER A 591 -51.17 -14.71 -18.05
C SER A 591 -49.67 -14.89 -18.40
N SER A 592 -48.68 -14.43 -17.61
CA SER A 592 -48.66 -13.56 -16.40
C SER A 592 -47.23 -13.04 -16.08
N SER A 593 -47.13 -11.98 -15.24
CA SER A 593 -46.14 -11.65 -14.18
C SER A 593 -44.81 -12.44 -14.07
N ASP A 594 -43.65 -11.86 -13.70
CA ASP A 594 -43.23 -10.55 -13.11
C ASP A 594 -41.82 -10.19 -13.67
N GLY A 595 -41.12 -9.06 -13.41
CA GLY A 595 -41.34 -7.84 -12.61
C GLY A 595 -39.98 -7.25 -12.16
N ASP A 596 -39.86 -5.92 -12.06
CA ASP A 596 -38.70 -5.14 -11.57
C ASP A 596 -37.34 -5.32 -12.32
N GLY A 597 -36.35 -4.41 -12.23
CA GLY A 597 -36.30 -3.07 -11.64
C GLY A 597 -34.89 -2.45 -11.70
N TYR A 598 -34.82 -1.10 -11.78
CA TYR A 598 -33.68 -0.18 -11.52
C TYR A 598 -32.21 -0.67 -11.52
N GLY A 599 -31.33 0.00 -12.27
CA GLY A 599 -29.87 -0.15 -12.10
C GLY A 599 -28.97 0.71 -13.00
N SER A 600 -28.82 2.00 -12.72
CA SER A 600 -27.83 2.85 -13.40
C SER A 600 -26.48 2.88 -12.65
N SER A 601 -25.39 2.89 -13.43
CA SER A 601 -24.07 3.56 -13.19
C SER A 601 -22.81 2.69 -13.04
N SER A 602 -21.69 3.33 -13.46
CA SER A 602 -20.32 3.17 -12.94
C SER A 602 -19.56 1.85 -13.14
N SER A 603 -18.88 1.76 -14.28
CA SER A 603 -17.47 1.31 -14.34
C SER A 603 -16.69 2.29 -15.23
N GLY A 604 -15.43 2.65 -14.96
CA GLY A 604 -14.48 2.07 -14.01
C GLY A 604 -13.22 1.68 -14.77
N SER A 605 -12.34 2.66 -15.04
CA SER A 605 -11.09 2.42 -15.77
C SER A 605 -10.01 2.05 -14.76
N ASP A 606 -9.62 0.77 -14.75
CA ASP A 606 -8.56 0.29 -13.87
C ASP A 606 -7.19 0.92 -14.20
N GLY A 607 -6.40 1.16 -13.15
CA GLY A 607 -5.01 1.58 -13.26
C GLY A 607 -4.06 0.40 -13.13
N TYR A 608 -2.96 0.41 -13.88
CA TYR A 608 -1.91 -0.59 -13.75
C TYR A 608 -1.07 -0.36 -12.49
N GLY A 609 -0.83 -1.41 -11.70
CA GLY A 609 0.03 -1.36 -10.53
C GLY A 609 0.34 -2.74 -9.94
N TYR A 610 1.58 -3.20 -10.17
CA TYR A 610 2.18 -4.49 -9.80
C TYR A 610 1.76 -5.70 -10.64
#